data_AF-A0A354DIG5-F1
#
_entry.id   AF-A0A354DIG5-F1
#
_cell.length_a   1.000
_cell.length_b   1.000
_cell.length_c   1.000
_cell.angle_alpha   90.00
_cell.angle_beta   90.00
_cell.angle_gamma   90.00
#
_symmetry.space_group_name_H-M   'P 1'
#
loop_
_entity.id
_entity.type
_entity.pdbx_description
1 polymer ?
#
loop_
_entity_poly.entity_id
_entity_poly.type
_entity_poly.pdbx_seq_one_letter_code
_entity_poly.pdbx_strand_id
1 'polypeptide(L)' 'AIEEEFGVTAAAPVVMGGAAGGAAEVEQTEFTVVLASAGASKINVIKAVREITGLGLKEAKAMVDGAPANIKEGVSKE' A
#
# COMPACT_ATOMS: atom_id res chain seq x y z
N ALA A 1 -21.13 5.23 -12.47
CA ALA A 1 -19.92 6.08 -12.33
C ALA A 1 -19.44 6.24 -10.87
N ILE A 2 -19.60 5.24 -9.99
CA ILE A 2 -18.85 5.12 -8.71
C ILE A 2 -18.41 3.64 -8.47
N GLU A 3 -18.55 2.75 -9.46
CA GLU A 3 -18.04 1.36 -9.38
C GLU A 3 -16.62 1.22 -9.97
N GLU A 4 -16.11 2.26 -10.63
CA GLU A 4 -14.77 2.30 -11.26
C GLU A 4 -13.73 3.04 -10.39
N GLU A 5 -14.10 3.49 -9.18
CA GLU A 5 -13.17 3.91 -8.13
C GLU A 5 -12.90 2.72 -7.19
N PHE A 6 -11.91 1.92 -7.56
CA PHE A 6 -11.47 0.69 -6.93
C PHE A 6 -11.13 0.80 -5.43
N GLY A 7 -11.62 -0.06 -4.56
CA GLY A 7 -12.36 -1.26 -4.89
C GLY A 7 -12.67 -2.10 -3.68
N VAL A 8 -13.96 -2.17 -3.34
CA VAL A 8 -14.55 -3.32 -2.68
C VAL A 8 -15.99 -3.38 -3.17
N THR A 9 -16.31 -4.40 -3.97
CA THR A 9 -17.68 -4.89 -4.02
C THR A 9 -17.67 -6.39 -3.77
N ALA A 10 -18.25 -6.76 -2.64
CA ALA A 10 -19.01 -7.99 -2.46
C ALA A 10 -19.82 -7.83 -1.16
N ALA A 11 -20.81 -6.94 -1.19
CA ALA A 11 -21.93 -7.06 -0.26
C ALA A 11 -22.74 -8.31 -0.66
N ALA A 12 -22.82 -9.30 0.22
CA ALA A 12 -24.02 -10.10 0.36
C ALA A 12 -24.19 -10.53 1.84
N PRO A 13 -25.41 -10.41 2.41
CA PRO A 13 -25.65 -10.40 3.86
C PRO A 13 -26.00 -11.78 4.44
N VAL A 14 -26.13 -11.83 5.76
CA VAL A 14 -26.60 -12.91 6.68
C VAL A 14 -25.47 -13.76 7.28
N VAL A 15 -25.26 -13.80 8.60
CA VAL A 15 -26.16 -14.38 9.61
C VAL A 15 -26.12 -13.59 10.93
N MET A 16 -27.30 -13.15 11.38
CA MET A 16 -27.57 -12.81 12.78
C MET A 16 -27.58 -14.12 13.58
N GLY A 17 -26.66 -14.32 14.52
CA GLY A 17 -26.69 -15.50 15.38
C GLY A 17 -25.52 -15.63 16.34
N GLY A 18 -25.75 -15.31 17.61
CA GLY A 18 -25.05 -15.96 18.72
C GLY A 18 -23.95 -15.16 19.41
N ALA A 19 -24.25 -14.80 20.66
CA ALA A 19 -23.38 -14.85 21.83
C ALA A 19 -22.02 -14.12 21.82
N ALA A 20 -21.93 -13.13 22.73
CA ALA A 20 -20.76 -12.77 23.53
C ALA A 20 -19.42 -13.40 23.12
N GLY A 21 -18.61 -12.64 22.40
CA GLY A 21 -17.19 -12.90 22.16
C GLY A 21 -16.57 -11.59 21.72
N GLY A 22 -15.51 -11.16 22.39
CA GLY A 22 -14.88 -9.86 22.20
C GLY A 22 -14.61 -9.57 20.72
N ALA A 23 -14.68 -8.27 20.37
CA ALA A 23 -14.25 -7.78 19.08
C ALA A 23 -12.90 -8.39 18.74
N ALA A 24 -12.89 -9.35 17.81
CA ALA A 24 -11.68 -9.73 17.13
C ALA A 24 -11.23 -8.46 16.41
N GLU A 25 -10.21 -7.82 16.95
CA GLU A 25 -9.42 -6.84 16.23
C GLU A 25 -9.06 -7.52 14.90
N VAL A 26 -9.67 -7.07 13.81
CA VAL A 26 -9.23 -7.47 12.48
C VAL A 26 -7.88 -6.80 12.34
N GLU A 27 -6.82 -7.49 12.77
CA GLU A 27 -5.45 -7.00 12.67
C GLU A 27 -5.19 -6.69 11.20
N GLN A 28 -5.03 -5.41 10.88
CA GLN A 28 -4.63 -4.99 9.54
C GLN A 28 -3.22 -5.50 9.29
N THR A 29 -3.10 -6.54 8.47
CA THR A 29 -1.81 -7.17 8.12
C THR A 29 -1.22 -6.63 6.82
N GLU A 30 -1.99 -5.86 6.04
CA GLU A 30 -1.59 -5.34 4.74
C GLU A 30 -1.43 -3.82 4.74
N PHE A 31 -0.26 -3.36 4.31
CA PHE A 31 0.11 -1.96 4.24
C PHE A 31 0.57 -1.58 2.85
N THR A 32 0.34 -0.33 2.49
CA THR A 32 0.88 0.28 1.27
C THR A 32 1.97 1.28 1.65
N VAL A 33 3.16 1.08 1.10
CA VAL A 33 4.30 1.98 1.28
C VAL A 33 4.23 3.05 0.20
N VAL A 34 3.88 4.27 0.61
CA VAL A 34 3.82 5.44 -0.27
C VAL A 34 5.04 6.33 -0.03
N LEU A 35 5.77 6.64 -1.09
CA LEU A 35 6.76 7.71 -1.07
C LEU A 35 6.05 9.04 -1.22
N ALA A 36 5.85 9.77 -0.13
CA ALA A 36 5.21 11.09 -0.16
C ALA A 36 6.10 12.17 -0.82
N SER A 37 7.40 12.17 -0.51
CA SER A 37 8.38 13.10 -1.08
C SER A 37 9.79 12.54 -0.97
N ALA A 38 10.61 12.79 -1.99
CA ALA A 38 12.01 12.37 -2.02
C ALA A 38 12.96 13.30 -1.25
N GLY A 39 12.51 14.53 -0.93
CA GLY A 39 13.32 15.54 -0.24
C GLY A 39 14.66 15.86 -0.92
N ALA A 40 15.63 16.32 -0.13
CA ALA A 40 16.99 16.61 -0.61
C ALA A 40 17.83 15.33 -0.86
N SER A 41 17.44 14.20 -0.27
CA SER A 41 18.21 12.94 -0.28
C SER A 41 17.80 12.01 -1.42
N LYS A 42 17.47 12.55 -2.61
CA LYS A 42 16.92 11.77 -3.74
C LYS A 42 17.74 10.54 -4.12
N ILE A 43 19.07 10.64 -4.09
CA ILE A 43 19.94 9.50 -4.46
C ILE A 43 19.75 8.33 -3.49
N ASN A 44 19.63 8.61 -2.18
CA ASN A 44 19.44 7.58 -1.17
C ASN A 44 18.04 6.96 -1.29
N VAL A 45 17.02 7.77 -1.58
CA VAL A 45 15.66 7.27 -1.84
C VAL A 45 15.62 6.38 -3.08
N ILE A 46 16.27 6.78 -4.19
CA ILE A 46 16.35 5.95 -5.40
C ILE A 46 17.04 4.62 -5.10
N LYS A 47 18.10 4.59 -4.29
CA LYS A 47 18.75 3.34 -3.89
C LYS A 47 17.79 2.42 -3.12
N ALA A 48 17.12 2.96 -2.10
CA ALA A 48 16.15 2.20 -1.31
C ALA A 48 15.00 1.66 -2.18
N VAL A 49 14.45 2.48 -3.07
CA VAL A 49 13.40 2.06 -4.01
C VAL A 49 13.90 0.93 -4.92
N ARG A 50 15.11 1.01 -5.45
CA ARG A 50 15.70 -0.06 -6.28
C ARG A 50 15.91 -1.35 -5.50
N GLU A 51 16.37 -1.25 -4.25
CA GLU A 51 16.60 -2.42 -3.39
C GLU A 51 15.29 -3.17 -3.09
N ILE A 52 14.20 -2.43 -2.83
CA ILE A 52 12.92 -3.06 -2.46
C ILE A 52 12.07 -3.48 -3.67
N THR A 53 12.17 -2.78 -4.82
CA THR A 53 11.34 -3.04 -6.01
C THR A 53 12.09 -3.83 -7.11
N GLY A 54 13.42 -3.86 -7.10
CA GLY A 54 14.23 -4.46 -8.16
C GLY A 54 14.25 -3.67 -9.47
N LEU A 55 13.67 -2.46 -9.50
CA LEU A 55 13.60 -1.63 -10.69
C LEU A 55 15.00 -1.15 -11.15
N GLY A 56 15.12 -0.89 -12.46
CA GLY A 56 16.29 -0.25 -13.05
C GLY A 56 16.46 1.20 -12.59
N LEU A 57 17.64 1.78 -12.83
CA LEU A 57 17.95 3.14 -12.37
C LEU A 57 17.00 4.19 -12.97
N LYS A 58 16.55 3.97 -14.20
CA LYS A 58 15.64 4.88 -14.90
C LYS A 58 14.24 4.83 -14.32
N GLU A 59 13.70 3.62 -14.12
CA GLU A 59 12.36 3.39 -13.59
C GLU A 59 12.25 3.86 -12.14
N ALA A 60 13.25 3.52 -11.30
CA ALA A 60 13.27 3.97 -9.91
C ALA A 60 13.42 5.49 -9.80
N LYS A 61 14.21 6.11 -10.67
CA LYS A 61 14.31 7.58 -10.72
C LYS A 61 12.97 8.21 -11.10
N ALA A 62 12.30 7.69 -12.13
CA ALA A 62 10.99 8.19 -12.55
C ALA A 62 9.95 8.08 -11.41
N MET A 63 9.94 6.96 -10.70
CA MET A 63 9.07 6.74 -9.54
C MET A 63 9.36 7.71 -8.38
N VAL A 64 10.63 7.96 -8.06
CA VAL A 64 11.03 8.87 -6.98
C VAL A 64 10.79 10.34 -7.34
N ASP A 65 11.01 10.72 -8.60
CA ASP A 65 10.73 12.09 -9.07
C ASP A 65 9.23 12.35 -9.25
N GLY A 66 8.42 11.31 -9.45
CA GLY A 66 6.97 11.37 -9.53
C GLY A 66 6.25 11.35 -8.18
N ALA A 67 6.96 11.49 -7.06
CA ALA A 67 6.34 11.51 -5.74
C ALA A 67 5.26 12.61 -5.62
N PRO A 68 4.08 12.32 -5.03
CA PRO A 68 3.76 11.11 -4.26
C PRO A 68 3.49 9.86 -5.12
N ALA A 69 4.10 8.73 -4.76
CA ALA A 69 4.00 7.47 -5.53
C ALA A 69 3.96 6.21 -4.64
N ASN A 70 3.16 5.21 -5.03
CA ASN A 70 3.11 3.91 -4.37
C ASN A 70 4.36 3.10 -4.74
N ILE A 71 5.11 2.65 -3.73
CA ILE A 71 6.36 1.88 -3.93
C ILE A 71 6.11 0.38 -3.76
N LYS A 72 5.26 0.00 -2.80
CA LYS A 72 4.80 -1.38 -2.58
C LYS A 72 3.39 -1.38 -1.99
N GLU A 73 2.59 -2.35 -2.36
CA GLU A 73 1.23 -2.57 -1.88
C GLU A 73 1.14 -3.96 -1.24
N GLY A 74 0.22 -4.14 -0.29
CA GLY A 74 -0.03 -5.45 0.34
C GLY A 74 1.16 -6.02 1.11
N VAL A 75 2.04 -5.15 1.66
CA VAL A 75 3.17 -5.62 2.45
C VAL A 75 2.78 -5.79 3.91
N SER A 76 3.38 -6.80 4.56
CA SER A 76 3.36 -6.93 6.00
C SER A 76 3.97 -5.69 6.67
N LYS A 77 3.69 -5.51 7.96
CA LYS A 77 4.23 -4.40 8.76
C LYS A 77 5.76 -4.41 8.87
N GLU A 78 6.41 -5.53 8.54
CA GLU A 78 7.85 -5.78 8.68
C GLU A 78 8.63 -5.57 7.37
#